data_AF-A0A015IQT7-F1
#
_entry.id   AF-A0A015IQT7-F1
#
_cell.length_a   1.000
_cell.length_b   1.000
_cell.length_c   1.000
_cell.angle_alpha   90.00
_cell.angle_beta   90.00
_cell.angle_gamma   90.00
#
_symmetry.space_group_name_H-M   'P 1'
#
loop_
_entity.id
_entity.type
_entity.pdbx_description
1 polymer ?
#
loop_
_entity_poly.entity_id
_entity_poly.type
_entity_poly.pdbx_seq_one_letter_code
_entity_poly.pdbx_strand_id
1 'polypeptide(L)'
;MSSVASRLPLDVLRIIFTSIRKSSKNPNNDDYDIRRYLHSCILVNRSWCRAAIPLLWRNPFYYFKNGNAKLVDTYISCFGYEEYIYLEEEGLELNRKSYARPTFDYASMLKRLDYDRFCQSVDVWCGYLENAPYNSISLMIRALFKLFLTRSVILLHLVLGEWLSRKATDYRYTRLIEREFKNLLEPVRKLKIQGEFVKDRVLTELKDSCKNLDKLFVYLQDSPPNYTEELESLREFVNTQTRLKSLKVANVIPNTIFPSLSTQSKSLCSIHFWKIDFRSCEELPWENLTACKNLQKLKFKDCIGFGETMYEGLTKSYFPNLKLLAIIGDSKNELDEYIIQSDWQAFLDSPNIWDTSTVEEFLKVHQFQIPSEKQTLLECQKFIDWGIKQGSVVVLGRWSIASAIQKFGQVIRRVTLTWTFSDEFYNIYRQYLQILHKWNIT
;
A
#
# COMPACT_ATOMS: atom_id res chain seq x y z
N MET A 1 -5.91 20.71 -42.30
CA MET A 1 -6.11 19.24 -42.34
C MET A 1 -6.46 18.76 -40.93
N SER A 2 -7.62 18.13 -40.72
CA SER A 2 -7.96 17.54 -39.40
C SER A 2 -6.99 16.40 -39.11
N SER A 3 -6.19 16.47 -38.05
CA SER A 3 -5.23 15.40 -37.71
C SER A 3 -5.93 14.06 -37.54
N VAL A 4 -5.27 12.94 -37.87
CA VAL A 4 -5.82 11.57 -37.69
C VAL A 4 -6.30 11.33 -36.26
N ALA A 5 -5.62 11.93 -35.27
CA ALA A 5 -5.99 11.93 -33.87
C ALA A 5 -7.40 12.49 -33.61
N SER A 6 -7.88 13.45 -34.41
CA SER A 6 -9.23 14.01 -34.29
C SER A 6 -10.35 13.10 -34.80
N ARG A 7 -10.03 12.01 -35.50
CA ARG A 7 -10.99 11.06 -36.10
C ARG A 7 -11.09 9.72 -35.37
N LEU A 8 -10.33 9.52 -34.29
CA LEU A 8 -10.36 8.26 -33.54
C LEU A 8 -11.75 8.05 -32.90
N PRO A 9 -12.35 6.84 -33.04
CA PRO A 9 -13.58 6.49 -32.35
C PRO A 9 -13.44 6.60 -30.83
N LEU A 10 -14.54 6.91 -30.15
CA LEU A 10 -14.57 7.13 -28.70
C LEU A 10 -14.02 5.92 -27.92
N ASP A 11 -14.33 4.70 -28.35
CA ASP A 11 -13.89 3.48 -27.68
C ASP A 11 -12.38 3.26 -27.81
N VAL A 12 -11.81 3.60 -28.97
CA VAL A 12 -10.37 3.57 -29.19
C VAL A 12 -9.67 4.58 -28.26
N LEU A 13 -10.20 5.80 -28.16
CA LEU A 13 -9.68 6.82 -27.24
C LEU A 13 -9.75 6.34 -25.78
N ARG A 14 -10.85 5.71 -25.37
CA ARG A 14 -11.01 5.14 -24.01
C ARG A 14 -9.97 4.07 -23.72
N ILE A 15 -9.69 3.18 -24.68
CA ILE A 15 -8.66 2.15 -24.55
C ILE A 15 -7.28 2.80 -24.41
N ILE A 16 -6.94 3.75 -25.30
CA ILE A 16 -5.66 4.45 -25.27
C ILE A 16 -5.47 5.15 -23.92
N PHE A 17 -6.42 5.96 -23.48
CA PHE A 17 -6.30 6.71 -22.23
C PHE A 17 -6.26 5.81 -20.99
N THR A 18 -6.99 4.69 -21.02
CA THR A 18 -6.93 3.68 -19.94
C THR A 18 -5.56 2.99 -19.90
N SER A 19 -4.95 2.73 -21.05
CA SER A 19 -3.61 2.14 -21.14
C SER A 19 -2.53 3.10 -20.67
N ILE A 20 -2.59 4.39 -21.08
CA ILE A 20 -1.70 5.45 -20.58
C ILE A 20 -1.77 5.53 -19.06
N ARG A 21 -2.98 5.41 -18.49
CA ARG A 21 -3.17 5.39 -17.05
C ARG A 21 -2.55 4.17 -16.36
N LYS A 22 -2.51 3.00 -17.01
CA LYS A 22 -1.97 1.76 -16.45
C LYS A 22 -0.45 1.61 -16.62
N SER A 23 0.14 2.26 -17.63
CA SER A 23 1.57 2.13 -17.95
C SER A 23 2.50 2.91 -17.03
N SER A 24 1.95 3.76 -16.15
CA SER A 24 2.74 4.49 -15.17
C SER A 24 3.36 3.52 -14.14
N LYS A 25 4.67 3.65 -13.91
CA LYS A 25 5.51 2.64 -13.24
C LYS A 25 5.62 2.82 -11.72
N ASN A 26 5.00 3.85 -11.11
CA ASN A 26 5.24 4.21 -9.72
C ASN A 26 3.95 4.38 -8.90
N PRO A 27 3.45 3.33 -8.21
CA PRO A 27 2.11 3.28 -7.59
C PRO A 27 1.83 4.35 -6.53
N ASN A 28 2.85 5.10 -6.08
CA ASN A 28 2.74 6.17 -5.10
C ASN A 28 2.65 7.59 -5.70
N ASN A 29 3.04 7.80 -6.97
CA ASN A 29 3.09 9.11 -7.64
C ASN A 29 2.31 9.16 -8.98
N ASP A 30 1.74 8.03 -9.42
CA ASP A 30 1.15 7.86 -10.76
C ASP A 30 0.02 8.83 -11.11
N ASP A 31 -0.82 9.25 -10.15
CA ASP A 31 -2.06 9.97 -10.52
C ASP A 31 -1.78 11.40 -11.03
N TYR A 32 -0.69 12.06 -10.59
CA TYR A 32 -0.42 13.48 -10.93
C TYR A 32 -0.08 13.70 -12.41
N ASP A 33 0.87 12.93 -12.96
CA ASP A 33 1.25 13.03 -14.37
C ASP A 33 0.11 12.61 -15.29
N ILE A 34 -0.61 11.56 -14.91
CA ILE A 34 -1.80 11.08 -15.64
C ILE A 34 -2.87 12.16 -15.71
N ARG A 35 -3.12 12.89 -14.60
CA ARG A 35 -4.05 14.03 -14.60
C ARG A 35 -3.63 15.11 -15.59
N ARG A 36 -2.34 15.45 -15.65
CA ARG A 36 -1.82 16.47 -16.58
C ARG A 36 -2.03 16.07 -18.04
N TYR A 37 -1.77 14.81 -18.39
CA TYR A 37 -2.00 14.31 -19.74
C TYR A 37 -3.49 14.30 -20.10
N LEU A 38 -4.35 13.79 -19.21
CA LEU A 38 -5.80 13.78 -19.44
C LEU A 38 -6.39 15.19 -19.51
N HIS A 39 -5.86 16.14 -18.73
CA HIS A 39 -6.25 17.55 -18.82
C HIS A 39 -5.89 18.15 -20.19
N SER A 40 -4.75 17.78 -20.76
CA SER A 40 -4.41 18.21 -22.12
C SER A 40 -5.38 17.60 -23.14
N CYS A 41 -5.82 16.35 -22.92
CA CYS A 41 -6.75 15.67 -23.81
C CYS A 41 -8.15 16.31 -23.85
N ILE A 42 -8.65 16.84 -22.73
CA ILE A 42 -10.00 17.47 -22.71
C ILE A 42 -10.09 18.74 -23.56
N LEU A 43 -8.95 19.38 -23.84
CA LEU A 43 -8.88 20.62 -24.63
C LEU A 43 -8.78 20.38 -26.15
N VAL A 44 -8.59 19.13 -26.58
CA VAL A 44 -8.36 18.81 -28.00
C VAL A 44 -9.66 18.94 -28.82
N ASN A 45 -10.70 18.19 -28.45
CA ASN A 45 -12.03 18.26 -29.08
C ASN A 45 -13.08 17.56 -28.21
N ARG A 46 -14.35 17.61 -28.63
CA ARG A 46 -15.48 17.01 -27.90
C ARG A 46 -15.35 15.51 -27.67
N SER A 47 -14.81 14.76 -28.63
CA SER A 47 -14.64 13.29 -28.53
C SER A 47 -13.57 12.93 -27.50
N TRP A 48 -12.44 13.63 -27.52
CA TRP A 48 -11.35 13.45 -26.55
C TRP A 48 -11.79 13.87 -25.14
N CYS A 49 -12.52 14.98 -25.03
CA CYS A 49 -13.12 15.42 -23.77
C CYS A 49 -14.04 14.35 -23.18
N ARG A 50 -14.97 13.79 -23.98
CA ARG A 50 -15.87 12.70 -23.57
C ARG A 50 -15.14 11.43 -23.12
N ALA A 51 -13.97 11.13 -23.69
CA ALA A 51 -13.16 9.98 -23.28
C ALA A 51 -12.35 10.25 -22.00
N ALA A 52 -11.80 11.46 -21.84
CA ALA A 52 -10.89 11.80 -20.75
C ALA A 52 -11.61 12.18 -19.44
N ILE A 53 -12.77 12.85 -19.51
CA ILE A 53 -13.51 13.32 -18.33
C ILE A 53 -13.84 12.20 -17.33
N PRO A 54 -14.38 11.02 -17.74
CA PRO A 54 -14.64 9.92 -16.81
C PRO A 54 -13.38 9.38 -16.11
N LEU A 55 -12.21 9.51 -16.75
CA LEU A 55 -10.95 9.08 -16.16
C LEU A 55 -10.41 10.10 -15.16
N LEU A 56 -10.56 11.41 -15.46
CA LEU A 56 -10.21 12.49 -14.54
C LEU A 56 -11.08 12.46 -13.28
N TRP A 57 -12.39 12.31 -13.45
CA TRP A 57 -13.38 12.31 -12.37
C TRP A 57 -13.50 10.98 -11.62
N ARG A 58 -12.66 10.00 -11.96
CA ARG A 58 -12.58 8.73 -11.23
C ARG A 58 -12.11 8.91 -9.78
N ASN A 59 -11.24 9.90 -9.51
CA ASN A 59 -10.59 10.15 -8.22
C ASN A 59 -10.34 11.67 -8.01
N PRO A 60 -11.39 12.51 -7.97
CA PRO A 60 -11.23 13.96 -8.09
C PRO A 60 -10.59 14.60 -6.86
N PHE A 61 -10.87 14.09 -5.65
CA PHE A 61 -10.38 14.65 -4.39
C PHE A 61 -8.89 14.42 -4.14
N TYR A 62 -8.32 13.34 -4.69
CA TYR A 62 -6.93 12.96 -4.43
C TYR A 62 -5.89 14.02 -4.78
N TYR A 63 -6.23 14.96 -5.66
CA TYR A 63 -5.27 15.97 -6.09
C TYR A 63 -5.25 17.23 -5.23
N PHE A 64 -6.17 17.37 -4.28
CA PHE A 64 -6.37 18.59 -3.51
C PHE A 64 -6.11 18.30 -2.04
N LYS A 65 -4.84 18.33 -1.63
CA LYS A 65 -4.42 18.06 -0.25
C LYS A 65 -5.13 18.96 0.77
N ASN A 66 -5.30 20.23 0.43
CA ASN A 66 -5.92 21.23 1.31
C ASN A 66 -7.43 21.38 1.05
N GLY A 67 -8.06 20.43 0.34
CA GLY A 67 -9.44 20.54 -0.10
C GLY A 67 -9.63 21.48 -1.29
N ASN A 68 -10.80 21.42 -1.91
CA ASN A 68 -11.19 22.34 -2.99
C ASN A 68 -12.71 22.53 -3.04
N ALA A 69 -13.18 23.72 -2.66
CA ALA A 69 -14.61 24.07 -2.68
C ALA A 69 -15.24 23.94 -4.07
N LYS A 70 -14.50 24.23 -5.15
CA LYS A 70 -15.03 24.10 -6.53
C LYS A 70 -15.37 22.65 -6.91
N LEU A 71 -14.72 21.67 -6.29
CA LEU A 71 -15.12 20.27 -6.46
C LEU A 71 -16.51 20.05 -5.85
N VAL A 72 -16.75 20.58 -4.66
CA VAL A 72 -18.05 20.49 -3.98
C VAL A 72 -19.11 21.20 -4.80
N ASP A 73 -18.84 22.41 -5.31
CA ASP A 73 -19.76 23.13 -6.22
C ASP A 73 -20.11 22.28 -7.45
N THR A 74 -19.13 21.55 -8.00
CA THR A 74 -19.37 20.67 -9.15
C THR A 74 -20.31 19.52 -8.80
N TYR A 75 -20.20 18.93 -7.61
CA TYR A 75 -21.15 17.92 -7.16
C TYR A 75 -22.51 18.51 -6.80
N ILE A 76 -22.58 19.70 -6.20
CA ILE A 76 -23.83 20.42 -5.93
C ILE A 76 -24.56 20.68 -7.24
N SER A 77 -23.85 21.03 -8.33
CA SER A 77 -24.47 21.18 -9.65
C SER A 77 -25.12 19.89 -10.18
N CYS A 78 -24.73 18.72 -9.64
CA CYS A 78 -25.32 17.42 -9.98
C CYS A 78 -26.53 17.05 -9.10
N PHE A 79 -26.87 17.85 -8.07
CA PHE A 79 -28.00 17.61 -7.18
C PHE A 79 -29.33 17.55 -7.94
N GLY A 80 -30.16 16.61 -7.54
CA GLY A 80 -31.57 16.55 -7.88
C GLY A 80 -32.40 17.33 -6.86
N TYR A 81 -33.72 17.17 -6.96
CA TYR A 81 -34.67 17.83 -6.07
C TYR A 81 -34.54 17.38 -4.61
N GLU A 82 -34.28 16.08 -4.40
CA GLU A 82 -34.22 15.45 -3.07
C GLU A 82 -33.05 15.97 -2.22
N GLU A 83 -31.87 16.15 -2.81
CA GLU A 83 -30.71 16.64 -2.06
C GLU A 83 -30.90 18.09 -1.60
N TYR A 84 -31.52 18.94 -2.42
CA TYR A 84 -31.80 20.32 -2.04
C TYR A 84 -32.85 20.43 -0.94
N ILE A 85 -33.95 19.67 -1.01
CA ILE A 85 -34.96 19.66 0.05
C ILE A 85 -34.32 19.23 1.37
N TYR A 86 -33.56 18.14 1.36
CA TYR A 86 -32.91 17.64 2.55
C TYR A 86 -32.03 18.71 3.23
N LEU A 87 -31.28 19.49 2.45
CA LEU A 87 -30.45 20.55 2.99
C LEU A 87 -31.27 21.74 3.51
N GLU A 88 -32.31 22.15 2.78
CA GLU A 88 -33.22 23.23 3.17
C GLU A 88 -33.95 22.91 4.48
N GLU A 89 -34.48 21.68 4.63
CA GLU A 89 -35.17 21.21 5.85
C GLU A 89 -34.24 21.20 7.09
N GLU A 90 -32.95 20.95 6.88
CA GLU A 90 -31.93 20.94 7.94
C GLU A 90 -31.31 22.33 8.19
N GLY A 91 -31.84 23.38 7.54
CA GLY A 91 -31.42 24.77 7.73
C GLY A 91 -30.16 25.18 6.96
N LEU A 92 -29.72 24.40 5.96
CA LEU A 92 -28.62 24.74 5.06
C LEU A 92 -29.17 25.12 3.68
N GLU A 93 -29.47 26.41 3.52
CA GLU A 93 -30.04 26.93 2.28
C GLU A 93 -28.96 27.09 1.19
N LEU A 94 -29.23 26.51 0.01
CA LEU A 94 -28.42 26.69 -1.18
C LEU A 94 -29.18 27.51 -2.21
N ASN A 95 -28.56 28.56 -2.76
CA ASN A 95 -29.15 29.25 -3.90
C ASN A 95 -29.06 28.35 -5.16
N ARG A 96 -30.15 27.62 -5.44
CA ARG A 96 -30.23 26.70 -6.60
C ARG A 96 -29.93 27.40 -7.93
N LYS A 97 -30.25 28.69 -8.07
CA LYS A 97 -30.00 29.47 -9.30
C LYS A 97 -28.51 29.72 -9.55
N SER A 98 -27.68 29.61 -8.52
CA SER A 98 -26.23 29.78 -8.63
C SER A 98 -25.53 28.60 -9.32
N TYR A 99 -26.20 27.45 -9.44
CA TYR A 99 -25.61 26.23 -10.00
C TYR A 99 -26.19 25.91 -11.37
N ALA A 100 -25.39 26.10 -12.42
CA ALA A 100 -25.77 25.72 -13.77
C ALA A 100 -25.78 24.21 -13.93
N ARG A 101 -26.65 23.70 -14.82
CA ARG A 101 -26.70 22.27 -15.14
C ARG A 101 -25.34 21.80 -15.68
N PRO A 102 -24.74 20.74 -15.11
CA PRO A 102 -23.41 20.32 -15.50
C PRO A 102 -23.43 19.67 -16.88
N THR A 103 -22.34 19.86 -17.64
CA THR A 103 -22.17 19.27 -18.97
C THR A 103 -22.07 17.74 -18.92
N PHE A 104 -21.58 17.21 -17.80
CA PHE A 104 -21.44 15.78 -17.55
C PHE A 104 -22.05 15.46 -16.19
N ASP A 105 -22.56 14.24 -16.03
CA ASP A 105 -22.87 13.73 -14.70
C ASP A 105 -21.56 13.32 -14.01
N TYR A 106 -20.90 14.29 -13.39
CA TYR A 106 -19.62 14.09 -12.71
C TYR A 106 -19.74 13.13 -11.52
N ALA A 107 -20.92 13.09 -10.89
CA ALA A 107 -21.19 12.25 -9.73
C ALA A 107 -21.06 10.75 -10.07
N SER A 108 -21.69 10.28 -11.14
CA SER A 108 -21.64 8.86 -11.53
C SER A 108 -20.25 8.36 -11.96
N MET A 109 -19.32 9.27 -12.22
CA MET A 109 -17.95 8.95 -12.64
C MET A 109 -17.00 8.62 -11.47
N LEU A 110 -17.39 8.92 -10.23
CA LEU A 110 -16.60 8.62 -9.04
C LEU A 110 -16.38 7.10 -8.92
N LYS A 111 -15.11 6.65 -8.80
CA LYS A 111 -14.78 5.23 -8.51
C LYS A 111 -13.79 5.07 -7.36
N ARG A 112 -13.10 6.14 -6.96
CA ARG A 112 -12.21 6.17 -5.81
C ARG A 112 -12.55 7.36 -4.93
N LEU A 113 -12.72 7.11 -3.63
CA LEU A 113 -12.94 8.12 -2.62
C LEU A 113 -11.76 8.11 -1.65
N ASP A 114 -11.00 9.20 -1.66
CA ASP A 114 -10.10 9.59 -0.58
C ASP A 114 -10.96 10.39 0.40
N TYR A 115 -11.40 9.74 1.47
CA TYR A 115 -12.45 10.28 2.34
C TYR A 115 -11.98 11.51 3.11
N ASP A 116 -10.72 11.56 3.54
CA ASP A 116 -10.21 12.72 4.28
C ASP A 116 -10.15 13.96 3.39
N ARG A 117 -9.70 13.81 2.14
CA ARG A 117 -9.66 14.94 1.20
C ARG A 117 -11.04 15.35 0.71
N PHE A 118 -11.97 14.40 0.66
CA PHE A 118 -13.39 14.69 0.45
C PHE A 118 -13.94 15.55 1.60
N CYS A 119 -13.78 15.10 2.84
CA CYS A 119 -14.17 15.88 4.03
C CYS A 119 -13.48 17.24 4.06
N GLN A 120 -12.18 17.32 3.80
CA GLN A 120 -11.45 18.59 3.74
C GLN A 120 -11.99 19.53 2.66
N SER A 121 -12.44 19.01 1.52
CA SER A 121 -13.05 19.83 0.47
C SER A 121 -14.41 20.38 0.90
N VAL A 122 -15.19 19.58 1.64
CA VAL A 122 -16.45 20.02 2.27
C VAL A 122 -16.18 21.04 3.37
N ASP A 123 -15.19 20.80 4.24
CA ASP A 123 -14.76 21.71 5.30
C ASP A 123 -14.42 23.10 4.71
N VAL A 124 -13.61 23.14 3.65
CA VAL A 124 -13.25 24.38 2.94
C VAL A 124 -14.47 25.04 2.30
N TRP A 125 -15.35 24.26 1.69
CA TRP A 125 -16.58 24.79 1.07
C TRP A 125 -17.51 25.42 2.12
N CYS A 126 -17.74 24.73 3.24
CA CYS A 126 -18.54 25.25 4.35
C CYS A 126 -17.91 26.49 5.00
N GLY A 127 -16.58 26.60 5.01
CA GLY A 127 -15.87 27.78 5.52
C GLY A 127 -16.13 29.06 4.71
N TYR A 128 -16.67 28.98 3.50
CA TYR A 128 -17.09 30.14 2.71
C TYR A 128 -18.54 30.58 2.97
N LEU A 129 -19.29 29.86 3.80
CA LEU A 129 -20.66 30.22 4.16
C LEU A 129 -20.66 31.25 5.29
N GLU A 130 -21.31 32.40 5.06
CA GLU A 130 -21.35 33.50 6.04
C GLU A 130 -22.15 33.16 7.32
N ASN A 131 -23.15 32.27 7.23
CA ASN A 131 -24.02 31.86 8.34
C ASN A 131 -24.22 30.33 8.37
N ALA A 132 -23.12 29.56 8.35
CA ALA A 132 -23.19 28.11 8.31
C ALA A 132 -23.72 27.54 9.64
N PRO A 133 -24.75 26.65 9.66
CA PRO A 133 -25.08 25.90 10.86
C PRO A 133 -23.89 25.04 11.33
N TYR A 134 -23.78 24.78 12.64
CA TYR A 134 -22.61 24.09 13.21
C TYR A 134 -22.34 22.71 12.59
N ASN A 135 -23.40 22.03 12.15
CA ASN A 135 -23.36 20.70 11.54
C ASN A 135 -23.28 20.74 10.00
N SER A 136 -23.03 21.89 9.37
CA SER A 136 -23.01 22.07 7.90
C SER A 136 -22.17 21.04 7.17
N ILE A 137 -20.97 20.76 7.69
CA ILE A 137 -20.04 19.76 7.12
C ILE A 137 -20.71 18.39 7.05
N SER A 138 -21.33 17.99 8.16
CA SER A 138 -22.03 16.71 8.27
C SER A 138 -23.23 16.64 7.32
N LEU A 139 -24.03 17.70 7.25
CA LEU A 139 -25.19 17.78 6.35
C LEU A 139 -24.76 17.67 4.89
N MET A 140 -23.71 18.40 4.51
CA MET A 140 -23.19 18.38 3.15
C MET A 140 -22.58 17.02 2.77
N ILE A 141 -21.80 16.38 3.65
CA ILE A 141 -21.30 15.01 3.44
C ILE A 141 -22.47 14.05 3.18
N ARG A 142 -23.52 14.14 4.00
CA ARG A 142 -24.70 13.29 3.90
C ARG A 142 -25.47 13.53 2.59
N ALA A 143 -25.66 14.77 2.17
CA ALA A 143 -26.27 15.11 0.89
C ALA A 143 -25.45 14.60 -0.31
N LEU A 144 -24.12 14.71 -0.25
CA LEU A 144 -23.23 14.20 -1.30
C LEU A 144 -23.26 12.66 -1.37
N PHE A 145 -23.37 11.97 -0.23
CA PHE A 145 -23.55 10.51 -0.22
C PHE A 145 -24.91 10.08 -0.76
N LYS A 146 -25.99 10.80 -0.44
CA LYS A 146 -27.29 10.60 -1.08
C LYS A 146 -27.20 10.77 -2.59
N LEU A 147 -26.57 11.85 -3.08
CA LEU A 147 -26.30 12.04 -4.50
C LEU A 147 -25.58 10.83 -5.12
N PHE A 148 -24.55 10.29 -4.45
CA PHE A 148 -23.82 9.14 -4.96
C PHE A 148 -24.68 7.88 -5.05
N LEU A 149 -25.57 7.65 -4.08
CA LEU A 149 -26.55 6.58 -4.14
C LEU A 149 -27.56 6.79 -5.27
N THR A 150 -28.16 7.99 -5.37
CA THR A 150 -29.14 8.36 -6.41
C THR A 150 -28.56 8.20 -7.82
N ARG A 151 -27.26 8.47 -7.98
CA ARG A 151 -26.52 8.30 -9.26
C ARG A 151 -25.92 6.90 -9.44
N SER A 152 -26.25 5.94 -8.57
CA SER A 152 -25.79 4.55 -8.64
C SER A 152 -24.27 4.43 -8.76
N VAL A 153 -23.54 5.22 -7.95
CA VAL A 153 -22.08 5.23 -7.95
C VAL A 153 -21.54 3.86 -7.56
N ILE A 154 -20.70 3.29 -8.43
CA ILE A 154 -19.96 2.06 -8.15
C ILE A 154 -18.58 2.44 -7.57
N LEU A 155 -18.51 2.61 -6.25
CA LEU A 155 -17.27 2.94 -5.56
C LEU A 155 -16.37 1.69 -5.47
N LEU A 156 -15.22 1.70 -6.13
CA LEU A 156 -14.32 0.54 -6.19
C LEU A 156 -13.14 0.63 -5.22
N HIS A 157 -12.77 1.84 -4.81
CA HIS A 157 -11.62 2.09 -3.95
C HIS A 157 -11.96 3.13 -2.88
N LEU A 158 -11.78 2.77 -1.63
CA LEU A 158 -11.95 3.64 -0.48
C LEU A 158 -10.62 3.80 0.26
N VAL A 159 -10.28 5.03 0.61
CA VAL A 159 -9.08 5.35 1.38
C VAL A 159 -9.42 6.24 2.58
N LEU A 160 -8.94 5.83 3.76
CA LEU A 160 -9.13 6.48 5.05
C LEU A 160 -7.76 6.79 5.71
N GLY A 161 -7.69 7.92 6.39
CA GLY A 161 -6.55 8.51 7.09
C GLY A 161 -5.28 8.75 6.26
N GLU A 162 -5.42 9.08 4.97
CA GLU A 162 -4.23 9.31 4.11
C GLU A 162 -3.48 10.61 4.45
N TRP A 163 -4.12 11.58 5.12
CA TRP A 163 -3.57 12.93 5.38
C TRP A 163 -4.03 13.58 6.69
N LEU A 164 -4.33 12.79 7.73
CA LEU A 164 -4.73 13.34 9.01
C LEU A 164 -3.53 13.78 9.86
N SER A 165 -3.70 14.91 10.56
CA SER A 165 -2.88 15.29 11.71
C SER A 165 -3.06 14.27 12.84
N ARG A 166 -2.05 14.12 13.70
CA ARG A 166 -1.95 13.19 14.85
C ARG A 166 -3.07 13.29 15.91
N LYS A 167 -4.09 14.12 15.69
CA LYS A 167 -5.18 14.42 16.64
C LYS A 167 -6.57 14.16 16.05
N ALA A 168 -6.66 13.53 14.88
CA ALA A 168 -7.95 13.23 14.30
C ALA A 168 -8.65 12.11 15.06
N THR A 169 -9.89 12.35 15.43
CA THR A 169 -10.78 11.44 16.14
C THR A 169 -11.57 10.58 15.14
N ASP A 170 -11.97 9.39 15.59
CA ASP A 170 -12.80 8.45 14.81
C ASP A 170 -14.16 9.05 14.37
N TYR A 171 -14.67 10.10 15.06
CA TYR A 171 -15.95 10.70 14.72
C TYR A 171 -16.06 11.17 13.27
N ARG A 172 -14.93 11.52 12.62
CA ARG A 172 -14.87 11.97 11.21
C ARG A 172 -15.46 10.94 10.26
N TYR A 173 -15.36 9.65 10.59
CA TYR A 173 -15.86 8.55 9.77
C TYR A 173 -17.31 8.17 10.08
N THR A 174 -17.96 8.77 11.07
CA THR A 174 -19.32 8.40 11.51
C THR A 174 -20.30 8.43 10.34
N ARG A 175 -20.27 9.46 9.48
CA ARG A 175 -21.16 9.55 8.30
C ARG A 175 -20.89 8.47 7.26
N LEU A 176 -19.64 8.02 7.11
CA LEU A 176 -19.27 6.96 6.17
C LEU A 176 -19.85 5.60 6.58
N ILE A 177 -19.87 5.32 7.88
CA ILE A 177 -20.28 4.02 8.44
C ILE A 177 -21.78 3.96 8.79
N GLU A 178 -22.57 4.98 8.43
CA GLU A 178 -24.01 4.94 8.60
C GLU A 178 -24.63 3.84 7.72
N ARG A 179 -25.56 3.07 8.31
CA ARG A 179 -26.17 1.90 7.68
C ARG A 179 -26.83 2.19 6.33
N GLU A 180 -27.39 3.39 6.16
CA GLU A 180 -28.02 3.81 4.91
C GLU A 180 -27.04 3.89 3.73
N PHE A 181 -25.75 4.11 4.00
CA PHE A 181 -24.71 4.20 2.96
C PHE A 181 -24.00 2.88 2.70
N LYS A 182 -24.42 1.79 3.33
CA LYS A 182 -23.85 0.45 3.12
C LYS A 182 -23.77 0.06 1.65
N ASN A 183 -24.81 0.37 0.87
CA ASN A 183 -24.87 0.03 -0.55
C ASN A 183 -23.85 0.81 -1.40
N LEU A 184 -23.39 1.98 -0.95
CA LEU A 184 -22.28 2.71 -1.58
C LEU A 184 -20.95 1.98 -1.38
N LEU A 185 -20.81 1.24 -0.28
CA LEU A 185 -19.57 0.57 0.15
C LEU A 185 -19.48 -0.89 -0.31
N GLU A 186 -20.60 -1.57 -0.54
CA GLU A 186 -20.65 -2.94 -1.03
C GLU A 186 -19.82 -3.20 -2.32
N PRO A 187 -19.77 -2.27 -3.29
CA PRO A 187 -18.96 -2.44 -4.49
C PRO A 187 -17.45 -2.26 -4.27
N VAL A 188 -17.00 -1.84 -3.08
CA VAL A 188 -15.58 -1.59 -2.79
C VAL A 188 -14.78 -2.88 -2.97
N ARG A 189 -13.64 -2.75 -3.65
CA ARG A 189 -12.70 -3.83 -3.94
C ARG A 189 -11.32 -3.58 -3.36
N LYS A 190 -11.00 -2.31 -3.11
CA LYS A 190 -9.73 -1.90 -2.51
C LYS A 190 -10.04 -1.01 -1.33
N LEU A 191 -9.57 -1.41 -0.16
CA LEU A 191 -9.70 -0.63 1.05
C LEU A 191 -8.32 -0.34 1.60
N LYS A 192 -8.07 0.93 1.92
CA LYS A 192 -6.84 1.38 2.56
C LYS A 192 -7.23 2.20 3.79
N ILE A 193 -6.81 1.75 4.97
CA ILE A 193 -7.01 2.43 6.24
C ILE A 193 -5.64 2.67 6.84
N GLN A 194 -5.23 3.93 6.93
CA GLN A 194 -3.95 4.31 7.53
C GLN A 194 -4.11 5.58 8.34
N GLY A 195 -3.02 6.14 8.86
CA GLY A 195 -3.07 7.37 9.66
C GLY A 195 -3.26 7.13 11.15
N GLU A 196 -3.01 8.19 11.91
CA GLU A 196 -2.98 8.19 13.38
C GLU A 196 -4.37 8.52 13.94
N PHE A 197 -5.28 7.54 13.89
CA PHE A 197 -6.60 7.55 14.52
C PHE A 197 -7.00 6.13 14.93
N VAL A 198 -7.94 5.98 15.87
CA VAL A 198 -8.44 4.68 16.36
C VAL A 198 -9.40 4.05 15.34
N LYS A 199 -9.18 2.79 14.94
CA LYS A 199 -9.85 2.14 13.80
C LYS A 199 -10.87 1.07 14.18
N ASP A 200 -11.01 0.73 15.45
CA ASP A 200 -11.85 -0.36 15.95
C ASP A 200 -13.30 -0.25 15.45
N ARG A 201 -13.93 0.92 15.62
CA ARG A 201 -15.30 1.18 15.18
C ARG A 201 -15.44 1.12 13.66
N VAL A 202 -14.54 1.78 12.92
CA VAL A 202 -14.56 1.79 11.46
C VAL A 202 -14.38 0.38 10.90
N LEU A 203 -13.44 -0.40 11.44
CA LEU A 203 -13.25 -1.80 11.04
C LEU A 203 -14.51 -2.62 11.36
N THR A 204 -15.08 -2.45 12.56
CA THR A 204 -16.28 -3.16 12.98
C THR A 204 -17.47 -2.91 12.07
N GLU A 205 -17.75 -1.66 11.68
CA GLU A 205 -18.89 -1.36 10.80
C GLU A 205 -18.61 -1.70 9.33
N LEU A 206 -17.37 -1.48 8.86
CA LEU A 206 -17.02 -1.78 7.48
C LEU A 206 -16.98 -3.29 7.21
N LYS A 207 -16.79 -4.16 8.21
CA LYS A 207 -16.77 -5.62 8.00
C LYS A 207 -18.06 -6.10 7.35
N ASP A 208 -19.19 -5.48 7.70
CA ASP A 208 -20.50 -5.86 7.19
C ASP A 208 -20.86 -5.23 5.85
N SER A 209 -20.19 -4.13 5.52
CA SER A 209 -20.43 -3.38 4.30
C SER A 209 -19.47 -3.79 3.18
N CYS A 210 -18.22 -4.12 3.50
CA CYS A 210 -17.15 -4.42 2.54
C CYS A 210 -16.72 -5.91 2.60
N LYS A 211 -17.60 -6.86 2.23
CA LYS A 211 -17.30 -8.31 2.33
C LYS A 211 -16.46 -8.90 1.20
N ASN A 212 -16.24 -8.12 0.14
CA ASN A 212 -15.76 -8.62 -1.15
C ASN A 212 -14.50 -7.89 -1.62
N LEU A 213 -13.55 -7.63 -0.72
CA LEU A 213 -12.30 -6.94 -1.07
C LEU A 213 -11.36 -7.82 -1.89
N ASP A 214 -10.72 -7.23 -2.89
CA ASP A 214 -9.54 -7.81 -3.56
C ASP A 214 -8.25 -7.40 -2.86
N LYS A 215 -8.19 -6.17 -2.31
CA LYS A 215 -7.00 -5.64 -1.65
C LYS A 215 -7.38 -4.91 -0.35
N LEU A 216 -6.69 -5.25 0.73
CA LEU A 216 -6.79 -4.59 2.01
C LEU A 216 -5.40 -4.08 2.41
N PHE A 217 -5.31 -2.81 2.78
CA PHE A 217 -4.15 -2.25 3.47
C PHE A 217 -4.61 -1.60 4.77
N VAL A 218 -4.10 -2.08 5.91
CA VAL A 218 -4.34 -1.48 7.22
C VAL A 218 -3.01 -1.15 7.90
N TYR A 219 -2.90 0.06 8.45
CA TYR A 219 -1.81 0.47 9.34
C TYR A 219 -2.39 0.79 10.70
N LEU A 220 -2.11 -0.02 11.72
CA LEU A 220 -2.50 0.32 13.09
C LEU A 220 -1.48 1.29 13.69
N GLN A 221 -1.94 2.18 14.56
CA GLN A 221 -1.06 3.17 15.19
C GLN A 221 -0.19 2.49 16.25
N ASP A 222 1.00 3.05 16.52
CA ASP A 222 1.86 2.61 17.61
C ASP A 222 1.21 2.97 18.96
N SER A 223 0.86 1.96 19.75
CA SER A 223 0.33 2.06 21.12
C SER A 223 -0.85 3.04 21.36
N PRO A 224 -1.96 2.98 20.57
CA PRO A 224 -3.20 3.66 20.93
C PRO A 224 -3.83 3.03 22.18
N PRO A 225 -4.66 3.77 22.94
CA PRO A 225 -5.30 3.24 24.14
C PRO A 225 -6.17 2.00 23.88
N ASN A 226 -6.72 1.86 22.67
CA ASN A 226 -7.60 0.75 22.26
C ASN A 226 -6.92 -0.21 21.26
N TYR A 227 -5.59 -0.38 21.34
CA TYR A 227 -4.84 -1.19 20.38
C TYR A 227 -5.34 -2.64 20.30
N THR A 228 -5.74 -3.22 21.44
CA THR A 228 -6.27 -4.58 21.51
C THR A 228 -7.58 -4.70 20.73
N GLU A 229 -8.48 -3.73 20.89
CA GLU A 229 -9.76 -3.66 20.19
C GLU A 229 -9.56 -3.44 18.69
N GLU A 230 -8.59 -2.60 18.28
CA GLU A 230 -8.23 -2.42 16.88
C GLU A 230 -7.71 -3.71 16.23
N LEU A 231 -6.85 -4.45 16.95
CA LEU A 231 -6.32 -5.74 16.50
C LEU A 231 -7.44 -6.77 16.32
N GLU A 232 -8.34 -6.86 17.30
CA GLU A 232 -9.46 -7.79 17.27
C GLU A 232 -10.45 -7.44 16.16
N SER A 233 -10.77 -6.16 16.00
CA SER A 233 -11.61 -5.66 14.91
C SER A 233 -10.98 -5.94 13.54
N LEU A 234 -9.66 -5.80 13.40
CA LEU A 234 -8.94 -6.16 12.17
C LEU A 234 -8.99 -7.66 11.90
N ARG A 235 -8.78 -8.48 12.93
CA ARG A 235 -8.87 -9.95 12.83
C ARG A 235 -10.24 -10.38 12.33
N GLU A 236 -11.31 -9.87 12.95
CA GLU A 236 -12.68 -10.15 12.53
C GLU A 236 -12.95 -9.64 11.12
N PHE A 237 -12.51 -8.43 10.80
CA PHE A 237 -12.65 -7.86 9.47
C PHE A 237 -12.04 -8.76 8.39
N VAL A 238 -10.84 -9.29 8.61
CA VAL A 238 -10.18 -10.23 7.69
C VAL A 238 -10.99 -11.53 7.56
N ASN A 239 -11.50 -12.08 8.67
CA ASN A 239 -12.30 -13.30 8.66
C ASN A 239 -13.58 -13.19 7.82
N THR A 240 -14.21 -12.02 7.79
CA THR A 240 -15.46 -11.80 7.03
C THR A 240 -15.26 -11.69 5.51
N GLN A 241 -14.02 -11.58 5.03
CA GLN A 241 -13.74 -11.45 3.60
C GLN A 241 -13.93 -12.78 2.86
N THR A 242 -14.45 -12.72 1.64
CA THR A 242 -14.73 -13.92 0.83
C THR A 242 -13.72 -14.16 -0.30
N ARG A 243 -12.91 -13.14 -0.64
CA ARG A 243 -12.06 -13.17 -1.84
C ARG A 243 -10.81 -12.30 -1.75
N LEU A 244 -10.28 -12.10 -0.54
CA LEU A 244 -9.14 -11.23 -0.32
C LEU A 244 -7.88 -11.75 -1.04
N LYS A 245 -7.45 -11.06 -2.10
CA LYS A 245 -6.26 -11.48 -2.90
C LYS A 245 -4.96 -10.89 -2.39
N SER A 246 -5.01 -9.72 -1.76
CA SER A 246 -3.83 -9.01 -1.30
C SER A 246 -4.08 -8.39 0.07
N LEU A 247 -3.27 -8.78 1.05
CA LEU A 247 -3.26 -8.18 2.37
C LEU A 247 -1.94 -7.44 2.59
N LYS A 248 -2.04 -6.17 3.00
CA LYS A 248 -0.92 -5.43 3.59
C LYS A 248 -1.33 -5.01 5.00
N VAL A 249 -0.53 -5.35 6.00
CA VAL A 249 -0.77 -4.97 7.39
C VAL A 249 0.50 -4.39 7.98
N ALA A 250 0.33 -3.46 8.92
CA ALA A 250 1.44 -2.83 9.60
C ALA A 250 1.13 -2.56 11.06
N ASN A 251 2.18 -2.69 11.88
CA ASN A 251 2.11 -2.63 13.33
C ASN A 251 0.98 -3.53 13.88
N VAL A 252 1.07 -4.83 13.62
CA VAL A 252 0.12 -5.83 14.13
C VAL A 252 0.87 -6.91 14.89
N ILE A 253 0.20 -7.55 15.85
CA ILE A 253 0.74 -8.74 16.53
C ILE A 253 0.50 -9.96 15.64
N PRO A 254 1.56 -10.65 15.17
CA PRO A 254 1.45 -11.80 14.28
C PRO A 254 0.50 -12.89 14.79
N ASN A 255 0.64 -13.29 16.06
CA ASN A 255 -0.15 -14.38 16.66
C ASN A 255 -1.66 -14.07 16.72
N THR A 256 -2.05 -12.81 16.70
CA THR A 256 -3.47 -12.40 16.65
C THR A 256 -4.02 -12.45 15.22
N ILE A 257 -3.24 -12.01 14.23
CA ILE A 257 -3.71 -11.86 12.85
C ILE A 257 -3.52 -13.14 12.02
N PHE A 258 -2.46 -13.90 12.23
CA PHE A 258 -2.13 -15.07 11.39
C PHE A 258 -3.26 -16.10 11.32
N PRO A 259 -3.96 -16.45 12.42
CA PRO A 259 -5.10 -17.35 12.36
C PRO A 259 -6.16 -16.93 11.35
N SER A 260 -6.43 -15.62 11.23
CA SER A 260 -7.40 -15.09 10.26
C SER A 260 -6.98 -15.28 8.80
N LEU A 261 -5.68 -15.39 8.52
CA LEU A 261 -5.17 -15.60 7.15
C LEU A 261 -5.60 -16.95 6.59
N SER A 262 -5.73 -17.96 7.46
CA SER A 262 -6.16 -19.30 7.06
C SER A 262 -7.58 -19.31 6.47
N THR A 263 -8.46 -18.42 6.94
CA THR A 263 -9.82 -18.23 6.39
C THR A 263 -9.79 -17.74 4.94
N GLN A 264 -8.70 -17.07 4.54
CA GLN A 264 -8.49 -16.51 3.20
C GLN A 264 -7.63 -17.42 2.31
N SER A 265 -7.28 -18.63 2.77
CA SER A 265 -6.37 -19.57 2.11
C SER A 265 -6.66 -19.85 0.64
N LYS A 266 -7.94 -19.84 0.24
CA LYS A 266 -8.36 -20.10 -1.15
C LYS A 266 -8.10 -18.92 -2.09
N SER A 267 -8.05 -17.69 -1.57
CA SER A 267 -8.05 -16.47 -2.39
C SER A 267 -6.77 -15.63 -2.30
N LEU A 268 -6.04 -15.73 -1.19
CA LEU A 268 -4.89 -14.88 -0.89
C LEU A 268 -3.69 -15.23 -1.77
N CYS A 269 -3.20 -14.24 -2.51
CA CYS A 269 -2.07 -14.38 -3.44
C CYS A 269 -0.88 -13.49 -3.06
N SER A 270 -1.07 -12.50 -2.20
CA SER A 270 -0.03 -11.57 -1.79
C SER A 270 -0.20 -11.13 -0.34
N ILE A 271 0.87 -11.26 0.44
CA ILE A 271 0.95 -10.75 1.82
C ILE A 271 2.13 -9.78 1.90
N HIS A 272 1.90 -8.66 2.57
CA HIS A 272 2.92 -7.66 2.86
C HIS A 272 2.83 -7.23 4.31
N PHE A 273 3.78 -7.69 5.11
CA PHE A 273 4.03 -7.24 6.47
C PHE A 273 4.93 -6.01 6.43
N TRP A 274 4.50 -4.93 7.05
CA TRP A 274 5.24 -3.67 7.08
C TRP A 274 5.39 -3.18 8.52
N LYS A 275 6.60 -2.90 9.02
CA LYS A 275 6.80 -2.43 10.40
C LYS A 275 6.13 -3.35 11.43
N ILE A 276 6.45 -4.63 11.38
CA ILE A 276 6.00 -5.62 12.37
C ILE A 276 7.17 -6.00 13.25
N ASP A 277 6.94 -6.04 14.56
CA ASP A 277 7.87 -6.60 15.53
C ASP A 277 7.54 -8.09 15.76
N PHE A 278 8.46 -8.95 15.38
CA PHE A 278 8.38 -10.40 15.58
C PHE A 278 9.10 -10.86 16.87
N ARG A 279 9.80 -9.98 17.61
CA ARG A 279 10.55 -10.36 18.83
C ARG A 279 9.66 -10.88 19.95
N SER A 280 8.41 -10.40 20.00
CA SER A 280 7.42 -10.80 21.00
C SER A 280 6.76 -12.15 20.71
N CYS A 281 7.10 -12.81 19.60
CA CYS A 281 6.53 -14.09 19.21
C CYS A 281 7.57 -15.21 19.40
N GLU A 282 7.44 -15.98 20.49
CA GLU A 282 8.29 -17.18 20.70
C GLU A 282 8.07 -18.20 19.58
N GLU A 283 6.79 -18.48 19.26
CA GLU A 283 6.38 -19.32 18.15
C GLU A 283 5.37 -18.59 17.25
N LEU A 284 5.63 -18.59 15.95
CA LEU A 284 4.74 -18.04 14.93
C LEU A 284 3.93 -19.16 14.30
N PRO A 285 2.61 -19.00 14.09
CA PRO A 285 1.75 -20.04 13.53
C PRO A 285 1.87 -20.10 12.00
N TRP A 286 3.01 -20.60 11.52
CA TRP A 286 3.36 -20.73 10.11
C TRP A 286 2.39 -21.62 9.31
N GLU A 287 1.70 -22.54 9.98
CA GLU A 287 0.63 -23.35 9.41
C GLU A 287 -0.50 -22.49 8.82
N ASN A 288 -0.79 -21.32 9.41
CA ASN A 288 -1.81 -20.43 8.86
C ASN A 288 -1.36 -19.77 7.56
N LEU A 289 -0.07 -19.43 7.45
CA LEU A 289 0.49 -18.87 6.22
C LEU A 289 0.60 -19.94 5.13
N THR A 290 1.11 -21.12 5.47
CA THR A 290 1.28 -22.23 4.50
C THR A 290 -0.05 -22.81 4.02
N ALA A 291 -1.14 -22.64 4.78
CA ALA A 291 -2.49 -22.93 4.30
C ALA A 291 -2.86 -22.13 3.03
N CYS A 292 -2.27 -20.96 2.82
CA CYS A 292 -2.49 -20.11 1.64
C CYS A 292 -1.69 -20.61 0.43
N LYS A 293 -2.06 -21.77 -0.14
CA LYS A 293 -1.34 -22.43 -1.25
C LYS A 293 -1.23 -21.57 -2.53
N ASN A 294 -2.09 -20.58 -2.71
CA ASN A 294 -2.08 -19.65 -3.85
C ASN A 294 -1.15 -18.45 -3.65
N LEU A 295 -0.43 -18.36 -2.53
CA LEU A 295 0.45 -17.25 -2.22
C LEU A 295 1.60 -17.16 -3.24
N GLN A 296 1.66 -16.04 -3.96
CA GLN A 296 2.68 -15.75 -4.97
C GLN A 296 3.69 -14.72 -4.48
N LYS A 297 3.31 -13.87 -3.53
CA LYS A 297 4.15 -12.78 -3.03
C LYS A 297 4.09 -12.73 -1.52
N LEU A 298 5.23 -12.86 -0.87
CA LEU A 298 5.40 -12.64 0.56
C LEU A 298 6.44 -11.55 0.76
N LYS A 299 6.06 -10.47 1.46
CA LYS A 299 6.93 -9.33 1.68
C LYS A 299 6.98 -8.97 3.15
N PHE A 300 8.19 -8.74 3.64
CA PHE A 300 8.50 -8.18 4.94
C PHE A 300 9.26 -6.89 4.69
N LYS A 301 8.74 -5.76 5.17
CA LYS A 301 9.36 -4.46 5.00
C LYS A 301 9.46 -3.76 6.33
N ASP A 302 10.63 -3.24 6.67
CA ASP A 302 10.89 -2.50 7.90
C ASP A 302 10.47 -3.31 9.15
N CYS A 303 10.48 -4.65 9.08
CA CYS A 303 10.11 -5.56 10.15
C CYS A 303 11.34 -5.94 10.99
N ILE A 304 11.17 -6.16 12.29
CA ILE A 304 12.23 -6.52 13.24
C ILE A 304 11.94 -7.86 13.92
N GLY A 305 12.93 -8.48 14.56
CA GLY A 305 12.77 -9.79 15.21
C GLY A 305 12.91 -11.00 14.27
N PHE A 306 13.74 -10.90 13.23
CA PHE A 306 14.15 -12.05 12.42
C PHE A 306 15.20 -12.87 13.19
N GLY A 307 14.76 -13.56 14.25
CA GLY A 307 15.59 -14.50 15.02
C GLY A 307 15.46 -15.94 14.53
N GLU A 308 16.12 -16.87 15.21
CA GLU A 308 16.19 -18.31 14.90
C GLU A 308 14.82 -18.94 14.61
N THR A 309 13.81 -18.65 15.43
CA THR A 309 12.45 -19.20 15.31
C THR A 309 11.75 -18.80 14.01
N MET A 310 11.97 -17.58 13.54
CA MET A 310 11.47 -17.10 12.25
C MET A 310 12.12 -17.88 11.10
N TYR A 311 13.45 -18.04 11.16
CA TYR A 311 14.21 -18.78 10.16
C TYR A 311 13.78 -20.24 10.09
N GLU A 312 13.65 -20.90 11.23
CA GLU A 312 13.19 -22.28 11.30
C GLU A 312 11.80 -22.43 10.70
N GLY A 313 10.87 -21.56 11.08
CA GLY A 313 9.51 -21.61 10.60
C GLY A 313 9.39 -21.43 9.09
N LEU A 314 10.13 -20.49 8.50
CA LEU A 314 10.18 -20.34 7.05
C LEU A 314 10.84 -21.52 6.36
N THR A 315 11.98 -22.02 6.87
CA THR A 315 12.69 -23.14 6.24
C THR A 315 11.88 -24.45 6.26
N LYS A 316 11.08 -24.65 7.32
CA LYS A 316 10.11 -25.74 7.46
C LYS A 316 8.84 -25.52 6.59
N SER A 317 8.54 -24.28 6.21
CA SER A 317 7.38 -23.93 5.38
C SER A 317 7.54 -24.25 3.89
N TYR A 318 6.43 -24.59 3.24
CA TYR A 318 6.35 -24.82 1.79
C TYR A 318 5.23 -24.00 1.16
N PHE A 319 5.57 -23.23 0.11
CA PHE A 319 4.63 -22.37 -0.62
C PHE A 319 4.69 -22.69 -2.12
N PRO A 320 3.80 -23.56 -2.63
CA PRO A 320 3.95 -24.17 -3.96
C PRO A 320 3.87 -23.17 -5.13
N ASN A 321 3.25 -22.02 -4.93
CA ASN A 321 3.06 -21.00 -5.98
C ASN A 321 3.84 -19.71 -5.72
N LEU A 322 4.76 -19.71 -4.75
CA LEU A 322 5.51 -18.52 -4.40
C LEU A 322 6.40 -18.11 -5.57
N LYS A 323 6.39 -16.82 -5.90
CA LYS A 323 7.19 -16.23 -6.98
C LYS A 323 8.11 -15.13 -6.47
N LEU A 324 7.77 -14.51 -5.35
CA LEU A 324 8.52 -13.42 -4.76
C LEU A 324 8.48 -13.51 -3.24
N LEU A 325 9.65 -13.69 -2.64
CA LEU A 325 9.92 -13.36 -1.26
C LEU A 325 10.72 -12.05 -1.24
N ALA A 326 10.29 -11.06 -0.45
CA ALA A 326 11.08 -9.85 -0.24
C ALA A 326 11.23 -9.57 1.25
N ILE A 327 12.45 -9.33 1.71
CA ILE A 327 12.78 -8.91 3.07
C ILE A 327 13.60 -7.63 2.94
N ILE A 328 13.05 -6.51 3.39
CA ILE A 328 13.59 -5.18 3.15
C ILE A 328 13.67 -4.45 4.50
N GLY A 329 14.87 -4.08 4.96
CA GLY A 329 15.07 -3.34 6.22
C GLY A 329 14.90 -1.81 6.09
N ASP A 330 14.74 -1.14 7.24
CA ASP A 330 14.75 0.33 7.34
C ASP A 330 16.19 0.87 7.36
N SER A 331 16.35 2.10 6.88
CA SER A 331 17.58 2.90 6.84
C SER A 331 18.13 3.38 8.18
N LYS A 332 17.38 3.23 9.28
CA LYS A 332 17.72 3.83 10.58
C LYS A 332 17.96 2.84 11.70
N ASN A 333 17.50 1.61 11.56
CA ASN A 333 17.81 0.56 12.52
C ASN A 333 18.92 -0.26 11.87
N GLU A 334 20.15 0.06 12.25
CA GLU A 334 21.19 -0.96 12.35
C GLU A 334 20.52 -2.22 12.90
N LEU A 335 20.70 -3.36 12.24
CA LEU A 335 20.25 -4.65 12.74
C LEU A 335 20.58 -4.69 14.23
N ASP A 336 19.54 -4.56 15.08
CA ASP A 336 19.70 -4.30 16.50
C ASP A 336 20.76 -5.25 17.07
N GLU A 337 21.67 -4.63 17.81
CA GLU A 337 22.89 -5.06 18.51
C GLU A 337 22.74 -6.27 19.47
N TYR A 338 21.85 -7.22 19.18
CA TYR A 338 21.50 -8.31 20.07
C TYR A 338 21.67 -9.67 19.39
N ILE A 339 22.91 -10.15 19.33
CA ILE A 339 23.21 -11.59 19.37
C ILE A 339 24.37 -11.83 20.35
N ILE A 340 23.97 -12.08 21.61
CA ILE A 340 24.54 -13.01 22.60
C ILE A 340 26.08 -13.05 22.69
N GLN A 341 26.60 -12.41 23.74
CA GLN A 341 27.83 -12.84 24.41
C GLN A 341 27.65 -14.26 24.95
N SER A 342 28.32 -15.25 24.35
CA SER A 342 28.87 -16.40 25.09
C SER A 342 29.85 -17.22 24.23
N ASP A 343 31.08 -17.30 24.75
CA ASP A 343 32.24 -18.15 24.50
C ASP A 343 32.21 -19.20 23.36
N TRP A 344 33.16 -19.06 22.43
CA TRP A 344 33.42 -19.96 21.28
C TRP A 344 34.74 -20.75 21.41
N GLN A 345 35.12 -21.21 22.61
CA GLN A 345 36.38 -21.93 22.80
C GLN A 345 36.34 -23.44 22.45
N ALA A 346 35.19 -24.00 22.06
CA ALA A 346 35.06 -25.45 21.80
C ALA A 346 34.97 -25.84 20.30
N PHE A 347 35.01 -24.86 19.38
CA PHE A 347 34.95 -25.13 17.93
C PHE A 347 36.33 -25.14 17.25
N LEU A 348 37.40 -24.77 17.97
CA LEU A 348 38.75 -24.65 17.42
C LEU A 348 39.55 -25.96 17.38
N ASP A 349 39.04 -27.06 17.96
CA ASP A 349 39.81 -28.30 18.14
C ASP A 349 39.51 -29.41 17.10
N SER A 350 39.09 -29.08 15.88
CA SER A 350 38.96 -30.09 14.81
C SER A 350 39.75 -29.75 13.55
N PRO A 351 40.69 -30.61 13.11
CA PRO A 351 41.46 -30.38 11.90
C PRO A 351 40.70 -30.95 10.70
N ASN A 352 40.38 -30.10 9.71
CA ASN A 352 40.67 -30.39 8.30
C ASN A 352 40.28 -29.26 7.32
N ILE A 353 41.32 -28.78 6.63
CA ILE A 353 41.44 -28.55 5.18
C ILE A 353 40.47 -27.55 4.56
N TRP A 354 40.88 -26.27 4.50
CA TRP A 354 40.97 -25.44 3.28
C TRP A 354 42.08 -24.39 3.52
N ASP A 355 42.88 -24.08 2.49
CA ASP A 355 44.05 -23.20 2.57
C ASP A 355 43.65 -21.74 2.92
N THR A 356 43.86 -21.36 4.18
CA THR A 356 43.54 -20.05 4.78
C THR A 356 44.62 -18.99 4.54
N SER A 357 45.75 -19.36 3.93
CA SER A 357 46.94 -18.50 3.85
C SER A 357 46.74 -17.25 2.98
N THR A 358 45.92 -17.32 1.92
CA THR A 358 45.76 -16.20 0.96
C THR A 358 44.74 -15.15 1.39
N VAL A 359 43.75 -15.54 2.20
CA VAL A 359 42.71 -14.63 2.70
C VAL A 359 43.19 -13.87 3.94
N GLU A 360 43.93 -14.53 4.83
CA GLU A 360 44.48 -13.89 6.04
C GLU A 360 45.55 -12.83 5.72
N GLU A 361 46.36 -13.07 4.69
CA GLU A 361 47.42 -12.14 4.27
C GLU A 361 46.84 -10.86 3.63
N PHE A 362 45.76 -11.01 2.84
CA PHE A 362 45.03 -9.87 2.28
C PHE A 362 44.33 -9.00 3.33
N LEU A 363 43.74 -9.64 4.35
CA LEU A 363 43.05 -8.97 5.46
C LEU A 363 44.02 -8.26 6.41
N LYS A 364 45.22 -8.81 6.62
CA LYS A 364 46.30 -8.16 7.39
C LYS A 364 46.83 -6.88 6.74
N VAL A 365 46.95 -6.84 5.42
CA VAL A 365 47.49 -5.68 4.69
C VAL A 365 46.53 -4.47 4.74
N HIS A 366 45.22 -4.71 4.89
CA HIS A 366 44.21 -3.65 4.76
C HIS A 366 43.49 -3.29 6.07
N GLN A 367 43.93 -3.81 7.23
CA GLN A 367 43.36 -3.52 8.55
C GLN A 367 41.81 -3.58 8.63
N PHE A 368 41.19 -4.52 7.91
CA PHE A 368 39.75 -4.74 8.06
C PHE A 368 39.48 -5.54 9.33
N GLN A 369 38.92 -4.89 10.35
CA GLN A 369 38.21 -5.61 11.42
C GLN A 369 36.94 -6.22 10.82
N ILE A 370 36.71 -7.51 11.05
CA ILE A 370 35.45 -8.20 10.68
C ILE A 370 34.62 -8.37 11.95
N PRO A 371 33.53 -7.60 12.16
CA PRO A 371 32.54 -7.85 13.20
C PRO A 371 31.28 -8.53 12.64
N SER A 372 30.52 -9.24 13.49
CA SER A 372 29.10 -9.66 13.42
C SER A 372 28.50 -10.31 12.14
N GLU A 373 29.18 -10.32 11.00
CA GLU A 373 28.59 -10.62 9.68
C GLU A 373 28.41 -12.11 9.37
N LYS A 374 29.10 -13.03 10.07
CA LYS A 374 29.12 -14.46 9.70
C LYS A 374 27.77 -15.14 9.90
N GLN A 375 27.05 -14.81 10.97
CA GLN A 375 25.72 -15.35 11.27
C GLN A 375 24.67 -14.82 10.27
N THR A 376 24.71 -13.51 10.04
CA THR A 376 23.88 -12.78 9.07
C THR A 376 24.06 -13.36 7.66
N LEU A 377 25.31 -13.64 7.24
CA LEU A 377 25.62 -14.28 5.96
C LEU A 377 25.09 -15.72 5.83
N LEU A 378 25.09 -16.50 6.92
CA LEU A 378 24.53 -17.85 6.95
C LEU A 378 22.98 -17.82 6.83
N GLU A 379 22.35 -16.88 7.52
CA GLU A 379 20.90 -16.65 7.46
C GLU A 379 20.44 -16.22 6.05
N CYS A 380 21.23 -15.35 5.40
CA CYS A 380 21.05 -15.00 3.99
C CYS A 380 21.10 -16.21 3.06
N GLN A 381 22.11 -17.05 3.22
CA GLN A 381 22.27 -18.27 2.44
C GLN A 381 21.05 -19.18 2.61
N LYS A 382 20.61 -19.40 3.86
CA LYS A 382 19.41 -20.19 4.17
C LYS A 382 18.17 -19.65 3.45
N PHE A 383 17.98 -18.33 3.38
CA PHE A 383 16.87 -17.72 2.64
C PHE A 383 16.94 -17.93 1.13
N ILE A 384 18.12 -17.81 0.56
CA ILE A 384 18.34 -17.98 -0.87
C ILE A 384 18.11 -19.44 -1.25
N ASP A 385 18.69 -20.38 -0.51
CA ASP A 385 18.51 -21.82 -0.71
C ASP A 385 17.04 -22.21 -0.56
N TRP A 386 16.36 -21.67 0.45
CA TRP A 386 14.92 -21.84 0.61
C TRP A 386 14.14 -21.28 -0.58
N GLY A 387 14.46 -20.07 -1.05
CA GLY A 387 13.79 -19.46 -2.19
C GLY A 387 13.98 -20.25 -3.49
N ILE A 388 15.17 -20.80 -3.71
CA ILE A 388 15.48 -21.71 -4.81
C ILE A 388 14.61 -22.97 -4.71
N LYS A 389 14.51 -23.57 -3.52
CA LYS A 389 13.61 -24.71 -3.26
C LYS A 389 12.15 -24.39 -3.61
N GLN A 390 11.69 -23.15 -3.38
CA GLN A 390 10.33 -22.73 -3.75
C GLN A 390 10.19 -22.28 -5.22
N GLY A 391 11.27 -22.22 -6.01
CA GLY A 391 11.24 -21.62 -7.35
C GLY A 391 10.94 -20.11 -7.36
N SER A 392 11.24 -19.41 -6.26
CA SER A 392 10.89 -18.01 -6.01
C SER A 392 12.06 -17.05 -6.22
N VAL A 393 11.74 -15.80 -6.58
CA VAL A 393 12.70 -14.69 -6.50
C VAL A 393 12.81 -14.23 -5.06
N VAL A 394 14.02 -14.24 -4.50
CA VAL A 394 14.31 -13.68 -3.18
C VAL A 394 14.94 -12.31 -3.35
N VAL A 395 14.34 -11.30 -2.70
CA VAL A 395 14.86 -9.93 -2.67
C VAL A 395 15.21 -9.59 -1.25
N LEU A 396 16.51 -9.37 -0.99
CA LEU A 396 17.03 -8.90 0.30
C LEU A 396 17.48 -7.44 0.12
N GLY A 397 16.93 -6.53 0.91
CA GLY A 397 17.24 -5.08 0.84
C GLY A 397 18.35 -4.66 1.81
N ARG A 398 19.18 -3.69 1.39
CA ARG A 398 20.32 -3.05 2.10
C ARG A 398 21.28 -4.03 2.80
N TRP A 399 22.07 -4.74 1.99
CA TRP A 399 23.29 -5.44 2.38
C TRP A 399 24.46 -4.82 1.62
N SER A 400 25.69 -4.91 2.13
CA SER A 400 26.87 -4.45 1.37
C SER A 400 26.99 -5.22 0.04
N ILE A 401 27.28 -4.49 -1.05
CA ILE A 401 27.39 -5.04 -2.42
C ILE A 401 28.40 -6.19 -2.46
N ALA A 402 29.53 -6.04 -1.76
CA ALA A 402 30.59 -7.03 -1.70
C ALA A 402 30.08 -8.40 -1.19
N SER A 403 29.31 -8.41 -0.10
CA SER A 403 28.83 -9.64 0.53
C SER A 403 27.77 -10.39 -0.29
N ALA A 404 26.93 -9.68 -1.05
CA ALA A 404 25.91 -10.29 -1.89
C ALA A 404 26.49 -10.89 -3.20
N ILE A 405 27.51 -10.26 -3.78
CA ILE A 405 28.08 -10.67 -5.07
C ILE A 405 29.12 -11.79 -4.91
N GLN A 406 29.94 -11.75 -3.85
CA GLN A 406 30.98 -12.74 -3.61
C GLN A 406 30.42 -14.16 -3.34
N LYS A 407 29.17 -14.27 -2.86
CA LYS A 407 28.52 -15.56 -2.58
C LYS A 407 27.51 -16.03 -3.63
N PHE A 408 26.85 -15.13 -4.36
CA PHE A 408 25.63 -15.51 -5.11
C PHE A 408 25.64 -15.13 -6.60
N GLY A 409 26.77 -14.64 -7.12
CA GLY A 409 26.90 -14.14 -8.49
C GLY A 409 26.47 -15.10 -9.61
N GLN A 410 26.34 -16.40 -9.34
CA GLN A 410 25.95 -17.40 -10.35
C GLN A 410 24.51 -17.93 -10.22
N VAL A 411 23.80 -17.69 -9.11
CA VAL A 411 22.54 -18.42 -8.81
C VAL A 411 21.29 -17.54 -8.94
N ILE A 412 21.43 -16.22 -9.09
CA ILE A 412 20.27 -15.32 -9.00
C ILE A 412 19.78 -14.87 -10.38
N ARG A 413 18.56 -15.28 -10.77
CA ARG A 413 17.91 -14.81 -12.02
C ARG A 413 17.47 -13.33 -12.00
N ARG A 414 17.40 -12.68 -10.82
CA ARG A 414 17.26 -11.21 -10.68
C ARG A 414 17.43 -10.74 -9.22
N VAL A 415 18.54 -10.09 -8.86
CA VAL A 415 18.61 -9.25 -7.64
C VAL A 415 18.12 -7.86 -8.02
N THR A 416 17.18 -7.28 -7.27
CA THR A 416 16.86 -5.86 -7.39
C THR A 416 17.37 -5.14 -6.15
N LEU A 417 18.56 -4.56 -6.25
CA LEU A 417 19.12 -3.71 -5.22
C LEU A 417 18.53 -2.30 -5.39
N THR A 418 17.80 -1.80 -4.39
CA THR A 418 17.27 -0.42 -4.38
C THR A 418 18.11 0.46 -3.47
N TRP A 419 18.69 1.53 -4.02
CA TRP A 419 19.63 2.43 -3.34
C TRP A 419 19.10 3.85 -3.21
N THR A 420 19.64 4.60 -2.25
CA THR A 420 19.64 6.07 -2.19
C THR A 420 21.10 6.49 -2.24
N PHE A 421 21.52 7.20 -3.29
CA PHE A 421 22.94 7.47 -3.58
C PHE A 421 23.54 8.55 -2.68
N SER A 422 24.82 8.37 -2.29
CA SER A 422 25.78 9.44 -1.98
C SER A 422 26.86 9.48 -3.06
N ASP A 423 27.50 10.65 -3.27
CA ASP A 423 28.38 10.92 -4.42
C ASP A 423 29.67 10.06 -4.44
N GLU A 424 30.19 9.63 -3.28
CA GLU A 424 31.36 8.73 -3.21
C GLU A 424 31.08 7.33 -3.79
N PHE A 425 29.82 6.87 -3.71
CA PHE A 425 29.43 5.54 -4.19
C PHE A 425 29.33 5.46 -5.73
N TYR A 426 29.18 6.60 -6.41
CA TYR A 426 29.08 6.68 -7.86
C TYR A 426 30.38 6.28 -8.58
N ASN A 427 31.54 6.61 -7.98
CA ASN A 427 32.84 6.25 -8.54
C ASN A 427 33.15 4.76 -8.41
N ILE A 428 32.76 4.14 -7.30
CA ILE A 428 32.85 2.68 -7.09
C ILE A 428 31.91 1.95 -8.06
N TYR A 429 30.69 2.45 -8.26
CA TYR A 429 29.72 1.91 -9.22
C TYR A 429 30.23 1.93 -10.68
N ARG A 430 30.99 2.98 -11.06
CA ARG A 430 31.56 3.09 -12.41
C ARG A 430 32.67 2.08 -12.70
N GLN A 431 33.55 1.83 -11.72
CA GLN A 431 34.59 0.81 -11.82
C GLN A 431 33.99 -0.60 -11.80
N TYR A 432 32.90 -0.78 -11.05
CA TYR A 432 32.15 -2.04 -10.96
C TYR A 432 31.40 -2.41 -12.26
N LEU A 433 30.79 -1.44 -12.96
CA LEU A 433 30.17 -1.67 -14.29
C LEU A 433 31.20 -2.14 -15.34
N GLN A 434 32.45 -1.69 -15.25
CA GLN A 434 33.53 -2.14 -16.12
C GLN A 434 33.93 -3.61 -15.86
N ILE A 435 33.78 -4.10 -14.62
CA ILE A 435 34.07 -5.48 -14.23
C ILE A 435 32.92 -6.41 -14.68
N LEU A 436 31.67 -6.01 -14.45
CA LEU A 436 30.50 -6.79 -14.90
C LEU A 436 30.43 -6.93 -16.43
N HIS A 437 30.75 -5.86 -17.17
CA HIS A 437 30.85 -5.90 -18.63
C HIS A 437 31.99 -6.82 -19.11
N LYS A 438 33.06 -6.98 -18.32
CA LYS A 438 34.14 -7.93 -18.61
C LYS A 438 33.73 -9.39 -18.39
N TRP A 439 32.72 -9.65 -17.57
CA TRP A 439 32.27 -10.99 -17.18
C TRP A 439 30.98 -11.44 -17.88
N ASN A 440 30.46 -10.68 -18.86
CA ASN A 440 29.21 -10.98 -19.57
C ASN A 440 27.99 -11.19 -18.65
N ILE A 441 27.98 -10.51 -17.51
CA ILE A 441 26.83 -10.51 -16.59
C ILE A 441 25.98 -9.28 -16.93
N THR A 442 24.78 -9.52 -17.48
CA THR A 442 23.81 -8.48 -17.88
C THR A 442 23.07 -7.86 -16.71
#